data_AF-A0A6J2V530-F1
#
_entry.id   AF-A0A6J2V530-F1
#
_cell.length_a   1.000
_cell.length_b   1.000
_cell.length_c   1.000
_cell.angle_alpha   90.00
_cell.angle_beta   90.00
_cell.angle_gamma   90.00
#
_symmetry.space_group_name_H-M   'P 1'
#
loop_
_entity.id
_entity.type
_entity.pdbx_description
1 polymer ?
#
loop_
_entity_poly.entity_id
_entity_poly.type
_entity_poly.pdbx_seq_one_letter_code
_entity_poly.pdbx_strand_id
1 'polypeptide(L)'
;MEAANLPILQSESGQDFRVKLKSKKIVVDQLTKYKHSLKKLLDSQSQISEDDKEKLLATFEQTVQENVLISGLSWEEAPDDEGNDDECSALDDVLDEKIVQTSAKRRFYPKKILPYVVRALKAERKLMDFYVSMVNPEDMKKDPVQADLMKNVSEAAPGMLSQARTVSKSLRSLQQSAEGLYQALNMELSAESLEVYREVFGCSVQDSSPALLSAAPGLRQTVRRAVVEAEYSDDYIPPRKRTAMPSETDQ
;
A
#
# COMPACT_ATOMS: atom_id res chain seq x y z
N MET A 1 -86.86 -0.83 39.32
CA MET A 1 -87.42 -0.44 38.02
C MET A 1 -86.38 0.41 37.35
N GLU A 2 -85.76 -0.19 36.35
CA GLU A 2 -84.55 0.21 35.66
C GLU A 2 -84.98 0.98 34.42
N ALA A 3 -84.63 2.26 34.33
CA ALA A 3 -84.97 3.13 33.20
C ALA A 3 -83.74 3.26 32.30
N ALA A 4 -83.69 2.33 31.35
CA ALA A 4 -83.12 2.37 30.01
C ALA A 4 -82.07 3.47 29.73
N ASN A 5 -80.82 3.04 29.77
CA ASN A 5 -79.71 3.62 29.02
C ASN A 5 -80.03 3.50 27.51
N LEU A 6 -80.25 4.61 26.82
CA LEU A 6 -80.40 4.66 25.36
C LEU A 6 -79.04 4.35 24.72
N PRO A 7 -78.93 3.34 23.84
CA PRO A 7 -77.68 3.05 23.17
C PRO A 7 -77.47 4.11 22.08
N ILE A 8 -76.41 4.90 22.25
CA ILE A 8 -75.78 5.64 21.15
C ILE A 8 -75.33 4.58 20.14
N LEU A 9 -76.01 4.52 18.99
CA LEU A 9 -75.65 3.65 17.88
C LEU A 9 -74.30 4.13 17.31
N GLN A 10 -73.21 3.63 17.87
CA GLN A 10 -71.94 3.55 17.14
C GLN A 10 -72.12 2.47 16.08
N SER A 11 -72.41 2.90 14.85
CA SER A 11 -72.46 2.01 13.69
C SER A 11 -71.05 1.53 13.35
N GLU A 12 -70.78 0.26 13.64
CA GLU A 12 -69.68 -0.51 13.05
C GLU A 12 -69.92 -0.73 11.55
N SER A 13 -69.42 0.19 10.74
CA SER A 13 -68.87 -0.07 9.41
C SER A 13 -67.92 1.10 9.10
N GLY A 14 -66.62 0.86 8.99
CA GLY A 14 -65.58 1.91 8.83
C GLY A 14 -65.61 2.68 7.50
N GLN A 15 -66.78 2.81 6.88
CA GLN A 15 -67.00 3.64 5.71
C GLN A 15 -67.63 4.95 6.14
N ASP A 16 -66.85 6.02 5.98
CA ASP A 16 -67.37 7.37 6.15
C ASP A 16 -68.26 7.71 4.95
N PHE A 17 -69.56 7.86 5.19
CA PHE A 17 -70.57 8.13 4.16
C PHE A 17 -70.62 9.61 3.76
N ARG A 18 -69.83 10.45 4.43
CA ARG A 18 -69.73 11.88 4.14
C ARG A 18 -69.08 12.14 2.78
N VAL A 19 -69.53 13.21 2.12
CA VAL A 19 -69.07 13.57 0.78
C VAL A 19 -67.65 14.11 0.84
N LYS A 20 -66.72 13.46 0.14
CA LYS A 20 -65.30 13.86 0.11
C LYS A 20 -65.06 14.93 -0.93
N LEU A 21 -64.59 16.09 -0.48
CA LEU A 21 -64.28 17.26 -1.28
C LEU A 21 -62.84 17.71 -1.02
N LYS A 22 -62.26 18.47 -1.94
CA LYS A 22 -60.85 18.90 -1.88
C LYS A 22 -60.65 20.34 -1.42
N SER A 23 -61.68 21.19 -1.54
CA SER A 23 -61.59 22.60 -1.22
C SER A 23 -62.84 23.04 -0.45
N LYS A 24 -62.61 23.65 0.72
CA LYS A 24 -63.65 24.23 1.58
C LYS A 24 -64.33 25.41 0.91
N LYS A 25 -63.55 26.26 0.22
CA LYS A 25 -64.02 27.46 -0.49
C LYS A 25 -65.12 27.16 -1.51
N ILE A 26 -64.94 26.11 -2.31
CA ILE A 26 -65.95 25.69 -3.30
C ILE A 26 -67.28 25.33 -2.62
N VAL A 27 -67.23 24.68 -1.45
CA VAL A 27 -68.43 24.30 -0.71
C VAL A 27 -69.14 25.53 -0.15
N VAL A 28 -68.40 26.47 0.43
CA VAL A 28 -68.94 27.74 0.92
C VAL A 28 -69.60 28.54 -0.22
N ASP A 29 -68.96 28.63 -1.38
CA ASP A 29 -69.49 29.32 -2.56
C ASP A 29 -70.79 28.68 -3.10
N GLN A 30 -70.91 27.36 -3.03
CA GLN A 30 -72.14 26.67 -3.43
C GLN A 30 -73.22 26.82 -2.37
N LEU A 31 -72.86 26.69 -1.10
CA LEU A 31 -73.77 26.80 0.02
C LEU A 31 -74.43 28.19 0.06
N THR A 32 -73.66 29.26 -0.19
CA THR A 32 -74.19 30.63 -0.27
C THR A 32 -75.19 30.82 -1.42
N LYS A 33 -74.94 30.23 -2.60
CA LYS A 33 -75.88 30.25 -3.74
C LYS A 33 -77.18 29.51 -3.45
N TYR A 34 -77.09 28.32 -2.85
CA TYR A 34 -78.27 27.53 -2.48
C TYR A 34 -79.04 28.18 -1.32
N LYS A 35 -78.33 28.76 -0.33
CA LYS A 35 -78.92 29.54 0.76
C LYS A 35 -79.69 30.75 0.23
N HIS A 36 -79.14 31.47 -0.76
CA HIS A 36 -79.86 32.57 -1.41
C HIS A 36 -81.13 32.11 -2.14
N SER A 37 -81.03 30.98 -2.85
CA SER A 37 -82.18 30.39 -3.57
C SER A 37 -83.27 29.92 -2.60
N LEU A 38 -82.88 29.27 -1.51
CA LEU A 38 -83.77 28.82 -0.43
C LEU A 38 -84.42 30.02 0.27
N LYS A 39 -83.65 31.07 0.54
CA LYS A 39 -84.17 32.33 1.11
C LYS A 39 -85.24 32.95 0.20
N LYS A 40 -84.97 33.10 -1.10
CA LYS A 40 -85.96 33.62 -2.07
C LYS A 40 -87.26 32.80 -2.10
N LEU A 41 -87.14 31.48 -1.95
CA LEU A 41 -88.29 30.58 -1.89
C LEU A 41 -89.08 30.75 -0.59
N LEU A 42 -88.39 30.88 0.56
CA LEU A 42 -89.00 31.14 1.87
C LEU A 42 -89.66 32.53 1.96
N ASP A 43 -89.07 33.54 1.33
CA ASP A 43 -89.64 34.90 1.27
C ASP A 43 -90.96 34.94 0.49
N SER A 44 -91.13 34.01 -0.47
CA SER A 44 -92.38 33.86 -1.23
C SER A 44 -93.48 33.14 -0.44
N GLN A 45 -93.16 32.56 0.72
CA GLN A 45 -94.11 31.88 1.61
C GLN A 45 -94.50 32.82 2.76
N SER A 46 -95.71 33.37 2.72
CA SER A 46 -96.24 34.28 3.75
C SER A 46 -96.75 33.57 5.01
N GLN A 47 -96.76 32.24 5.03
CA GLN A 47 -97.33 31.41 6.10
C GLN A 47 -96.32 31.00 7.18
N ILE A 48 -95.03 31.27 6.97
CA ILE A 48 -93.94 30.87 7.87
C ILE A 48 -93.42 32.10 8.62
N SER A 49 -93.24 31.99 9.93
CA SER A 49 -92.65 33.04 10.77
C SER A 49 -91.20 33.32 10.36
N GLU A 50 -90.77 34.58 10.45
CA GLU A 50 -89.38 34.97 10.14
C GLU A 50 -88.37 34.18 11.00
N ASP A 51 -88.68 33.95 12.28
CA ASP A 51 -87.83 33.16 13.19
C ASP A 51 -87.64 31.71 12.71
N ASP A 52 -88.66 31.12 12.08
CA ASP A 52 -88.62 29.74 11.60
C ASP A 52 -87.88 29.66 10.25
N LYS A 53 -87.93 30.71 9.43
CA LYS A 53 -87.14 30.83 8.21
C LYS A 53 -85.65 30.88 8.52
N GLU A 54 -85.25 31.69 9.51
CA GLU A 54 -83.85 31.79 9.93
C GLU A 54 -83.32 30.47 10.52
N LYS A 55 -84.11 29.81 11.38
CA LYS A 55 -83.77 28.48 11.91
C LYS A 55 -83.61 27.44 10.81
N LEU A 56 -84.47 27.45 9.80
CA LEU A 56 -84.39 26.49 8.70
C LEU A 56 -83.13 26.72 7.85
N LEU A 57 -82.77 27.98 7.58
CA LEU A 57 -81.53 28.32 6.87
C LEU A 57 -80.28 27.90 7.65
N ALA A 58 -80.27 28.09 8.98
CA ALA A 58 -79.17 27.66 9.84
C ALA A 58 -79.06 26.14 9.92
N THR A 59 -80.20 25.45 10.06
CA THR A 59 -80.26 23.97 10.12
C THR A 59 -79.79 23.36 8.80
N PHE A 60 -80.17 23.94 7.67
CA PHE A 60 -79.71 23.50 6.35
C PHE A 60 -78.18 23.61 6.23
N GLU A 61 -77.61 24.75 6.61
CA GLU A 61 -76.17 24.97 6.60
C GLU A 61 -75.43 23.97 7.49
N GLN A 62 -75.86 23.82 8.75
CA GLN A 62 -75.27 22.86 9.68
C GLN A 62 -75.35 21.42 9.15
N THR A 63 -76.49 21.01 8.61
CA THR A 63 -76.68 19.67 8.06
C THR A 63 -75.73 19.41 6.88
N VAL A 64 -75.51 20.41 6.02
CA VAL A 64 -74.56 20.27 4.90
C VAL A 64 -73.12 20.19 5.41
N GLN A 65 -72.74 21.00 6.41
CA GLN A 65 -71.40 20.98 7.00
C GLN A 65 -71.08 19.65 7.68
N GLU A 66 -72.04 19.04 8.41
CA GLU A 66 -71.87 17.75 9.07
C GLU A 66 -71.73 16.58 8.09
N ASN A 67 -72.28 16.71 6.87
CA ASN A 67 -72.26 15.65 5.85
C ASN A 67 -71.10 15.76 4.84
N VAL A 68 -70.19 16.72 5.02
CA VAL A 68 -69.07 16.97 4.11
C VAL A 68 -67.72 16.70 4.82
N LEU A 69 -66.79 16.13 4.06
CA LEU A 69 -65.38 15.96 4.43
C LEU A 69 -64.50 16.73 3.47
N ILE A 70 -63.58 17.54 4.00
CA ILE A 70 -62.61 18.28 3.19
C ILE A 70 -61.24 17.62 3.39
N SER A 71 -60.71 17.03 2.33
CA SER A 71 -59.42 16.32 2.35
C SER A 71 -59.31 15.24 3.44
N GLY A 72 -60.44 14.66 3.86
CA GLY A 72 -60.51 13.65 4.92
C GLY A 72 -60.68 14.21 6.34
N LEU A 73 -60.73 15.53 6.50
CA LEU A 73 -60.98 16.22 7.76
C LEU A 73 -62.44 16.68 7.85
N SER A 74 -62.97 16.79 9.07
CA SER A 74 -64.29 17.39 9.32
C SER A 74 -64.29 18.88 9.02
N TRP A 75 -65.48 19.45 8.80
CA TRP A 75 -65.66 20.87 8.45
C TRP A 75 -64.93 21.86 9.38
N GLU A 76 -64.91 21.59 10.70
CA GLU A 76 -64.24 22.43 11.70
C GLU A 76 -62.71 22.30 11.71
N GLU A 77 -62.18 21.13 11.35
CA GLU A 77 -60.75 20.83 11.37
C GLU A 77 -60.07 21.17 10.04
N ALA A 78 -60.86 21.22 8.96
CA ALA A 78 -60.35 21.55 7.65
C ALA A 78 -59.89 23.03 7.60
N PRO A 79 -58.64 23.28 7.15
CA PRO A 79 -58.10 24.62 7.09
C PRO A 79 -58.95 25.48 6.14
N ASP A 80 -59.19 26.72 6.55
CA ASP A 80 -59.76 27.72 5.67
C ASP A 80 -58.71 28.09 4.61
N ASP A 81 -59.09 27.94 3.34
CA ASP A 81 -58.25 28.28 2.17
C ASP A 81 -58.11 29.80 2.00
N GLU A 82 -58.74 30.58 2.88
CA GLU A 82 -58.44 31.99 3.12
C GLU A 82 -57.19 32.08 4.00
N GLY A 83 -56.06 31.62 3.47
CA GLY A 83 -54.77 31.99 4.03
C GLY A 83 -54.73 33.52 4.06
N ASN A 84 -54.69 34.10 5.25
CA ASN A 84 -54.58 35.55 5.42
C ASN A 84 -53.39 36.02 4.59
N ASP A 85 -53.61 36.96 3.67
CA ASP A 85 -52.55 37.56 2.84
C ASP A 85 -51.38 38.07 3.71
N ASP A 86 -51.68 38.46 4.96
CA ASP A 86 -50.70 38.87 5.97
C ASP A 86 -49.74 37.74 6.41
N GLU A 87 -50.20 36.49 6.49
CA GLU A 87 -49.35 35.34 6.83
C GLU A 87 -48.40 35.00 5.68
N CYS A 88 -48.88 35.10 4.43
CA CYS A 88 -48.04 34.97 3.24
C CYS A 88 -46.95 36.05 3.21
N SER A 89 -47.29 37.32 3.49
CA SER A 89 -46.32 38.42 3.51
C SER A 89 -45.25 38.24 4.59
N ALA A 90 -45.63 37.77 5.79
CA ALA A 90 -44.66 37.52 6.86
C ALA A 90 -43.70 36.36 6.54
N LEU A 91 -44.19 35.32 5.84
CA LEU A 91 -43.34 34.21 5.37
C LEU A 91 -42.34 34.67 4.30
N ASP A 92 -42.76 35.55 3.39
CA ASP A 92 -41.89 36.11 2.37
C ASP A 92 -40.76 36.95 2.98
N ASP A 93 -41.04 37.77 3.99
CA ASP A 93 -40.02 38.54 4.72
C ASP A 93 -38.99 37.63 5.40
N VAL A 94 -39.44 36.55 6.04
CA VAL A 94 -38.55 35.55 6.65
C VAL A 94 -37.71 34.86 5.57
N LEU A 95 -38.31 34.53 4.44
CA LEU A 95 -37.60 33.90 3.33
C LEU A 95 -36.49 34.80 2.80
N ASP A 96 -36.79 36.08 2.56
CA ASP A 96 -35.82 37.07 2.09
C ASP A 96 -34.68 37.26 3.08
N GLU A 97 -34.98 37.31 4.38
CA GLU A 97 -33.95 37.35 5.42
C GLU A 97 -33.02 36.14 5.31
N LYS A 98 -33.56 34.93 5.16
CA LYS A 98 -32.75 33.71 5.03
C LYS A 98 -31.95 33.68 3.74
N ILE A 99 -32.49 34.17 2.63
CA ILE A 99 -31.80 34.28 1.35
C ILE A 99 -30.59 35.22 1.50
N VAL A 100 -30.77 36.39 2.10
CA VAL A 100 -29.71 37.37 2.33
C VAL A 100 -28.64 36.81 3.26
N GLN A 101 -29.04 36.22 4.40
CA GLN A 101 -28.12 35.60 5.35
C GLN A 101 -27.29 34.49 4.70
N THR A 102 -27.93 33.63 3.92
CA THR A 102 -27.27 32.51 3.24
C THR A 102 -26.29 33.02 2.18
N SER A 103 -26.70 34.01 1.39
CA SER A 103 -25.86 34.63 0.37
C SER A 103 -24.63 35.33 1.00
N ALA A 104 -24.83 36.03 2.12
CA ALA A 104 -23.74 36.61 2.89
C ALA A 104 -22.79 35.54 3.43
N LYS A 105 -23.31 34.45 4.01
CA LYS A 105 -22.50 33.32 4.48
C LYS A 105 -21.64 32.73 3.36
N ARG A 106 -22.25 32.44 2.20
CA ARG A 106 -21.54 31.91 1.01
C ARG A 106 -20.43 32.85 0.53
N ARG A 107 -20.64 34.17 0.61
CA ARG A 107 -19.66 35.18 0.18
C ARG A 107 -18.50 35.37 1.17
N PHE A 108 -18.79 35.45 2.47
CA PHE A 108 -17.81 35.89 3.47
C PHE A 108 -17.12 34.75 4.21
N TYR A 109 -17.82 33.65 4.50
CA TYR A 109 -17.27 32.59 5.36
C TYR A 109 -16.09 31.85 4.74
N PRO A 110 -16.10 31.48 3.45
CA PRO A 110 -14.92 30.85 2.84
C PRO A 110 -13.68 31.74 2.95
N LYS A 111 -13.84 33.06 2.75
CA LYS A 111 -12.75 34.05 2.87
C LYS A 111 -12.27 34.21 4.31
N LYS A 112 -13.15 34.07 5.29
CA LYS A 112 -12.79 34.10 6.73
C LYS A 112 -12.11 32.81 7.17
N ILE A 113 -12.55 31.64 6.70
CA ILE A 113 -12.05 30.32 7.12
C ILE A 113 -10.68 30.02 6.47
N LEU A 114 -10.50 30.39 5.20
CA LEU A 114 -9.27 30.16 4.44
C LEU A 114 -7.97 30.52 5.19
N PRO A 115 -7.79 31.73 5.77
CA PRO A 115 -6.57 32.07 6.48
C PRO A 115 -6.31 31.22 7.72
N TYR A 116 -7.35 30.73 8.42
CA TYR A 116 -7.18 29.84 9.57
C TYR A 116 -6.66 28.48 9.14
N VAL A 117 -7.26 27.90 8.09
CA VAL A 117 -6.83 26.59 7.57
C VAL A 117 -5.42 26.67 6.99
N VAL A 118 -5.11 27.73 6.23
CA VAL A 118 -3.75 27.95 5.71
C VAL A 118 -2.73 28.11 6.84
N ARG A 119 -3.09 28.80 7.93
CA ARG A 119 -2.21 28.93 9.11
C ARG A 119 -1.99 27.58 9.80
N ALA A 120 -3.04 26.78 9.97
CA ALA A 120 -2.96 25.46 10.56
C ALA A 120 -2.06 24.52 9.73
N LEU A 121 -2.28 24.44 8.42
CA LEU A 121 -1.45 23.64 7.50
C LEU A 121 0.01 24.10 7.49
N LYS A 122 0.26 25.41 7.55
CA LYS A 122 1.64 25.93 7.68
C LYS A 122 2.29 25.54 9.01
N ALA A 123 1.53 25.52 10.11
CA ALA A 123 2.04 25.09 11.40
C ALA A 123 2.36 23.59 11.41
N GLU A 124 1.49 22.77 10.83
CA GLU A 124 1.72 21.33 10.67
C GLU A 124 2.97 21.05 9.81
N ARG A 125 3.13 21.76 8.69
CA ARG A 125 4.34 21.65 7.86
C ARG A 125 5.61 22.00 8.65
N LYS A 126 5.59 23.10 9.41
CA LYS A 126 6.72 23.48 10.28
C LYS A 126 7.00 22.41 11.34
N LEU A 127 5.97 21.76 11.88
CA LEU A 127 6.15 20.65 12.83
C LEU A 127 6.86 19.46 12.18
N MET A 128 6.49 19.12 10.94
CA MET A 128 7.16 18.07 10.17
C MET A 128 8.62 18.40 9.86
N ASP A 129 8.95 19.67 9.57
CA ASP A 129 10.34 20.11 9.36
C ASP A 129 11.21 19.84 10.60
N PHE A 130 10.66 19.97 11.81
CA PHE A 130 11.36 19.58 13.05
C PHE A 130 11.58 18.07 13.17
N TYR A 131 10.66 17.25 12.65
CA TYR A 131 10.81 15.80 12.67
C TYR A 131 11.91 15.33 11.70
N VAL A 132 11.91 15.87 10.47
CA VAL A 132 12.93 15.53 9.45
C VAL A 132 14.33 15.87 9.93
N SER A 133 14.51 17.03 10.57
CA SER A 133 15.83 17.44 11.08
C SER A 133 16.31 16.61 12.27
N MET A 134 15.41 15.98 13.03
CA MET A 134 15.76 15.11 14.15
C MET A 134 16.21 13.71 13.71
N VAL A 135 15.79 13.26 12.53
CA VAL A 135 16.12 11.94 11.97
C VAL A 135 17.24 12.09 10.93
N ASN A 136 18.45 12.39 11.39
CA ASN A 136 19.64 12.16 10.56
C ASN A 136 20.05 10.69 10.75
N PRO A 137 19.96 9.83 9.72
CA PRO A 137 20.47 8.47 9.84
C PRO A 137 21.97 8.57 10.13
N GLU A 138 22.39 7.96 11.24
CA GLU A 138 23.79 7.93 11.62
C GLU A 138 24.54 7.13 10.55
N ASP A 139 25.41 7.81 9.80
CA ASP A 139 26.23 7.16 8.79
C ASP A 139 27.10 6.10 9.46
N MET A 140 26.79 4.82 9.20
CA MET A 140 27.57 3.69 9.71
C MET A 140 28.97 3.76 9.13
N LYS A 141 29.92 4.28 9.91
CA LYS A 141 31.34 4.26 9.55
C LYS A 141 31.78 2.81 9.44
N LYS A 142 32.37 2.45 8.30
CA LYS A 142 33.00 1.13 8.12
C LYS A 142 34.13 1.00 9.14
N ASP A 143 34.20 -0.15 9.79
CA ASP A 143 35.26 -0.47 10.73
C ASP A 143 36.62 -0.35 10.01
N PRO A 144 37.56 0.50 10.51
CA PRO A 144 38.88 0.66 9.89
C PRO A 144 39.63 -0.66 9.75
N VAL A 145 39.45 -1.60 10.69
CA VAL A 145 40.09 -2.92 10.64
C VAL A 145 39.58 -3.74 9.44
N GLN A 146 38.28 -3.66 9.18
CA GLN A 146 37.65 -4.36 8.05
C GLN A 146 38.09 -3.75 6.71
N ALA A 147 38.28 -2.43 6.65
CA ALA A 147 38.76 -1.74 5.45
C ALA A 147 40.21 -2.13 5.10
N ASP A 148 41.09 -2.18 6.11
CA ASP A 148 42.49 -2.58 5.93
C ASP A 148 42.61 -4.05 5.51
N LEU A 149 41.81 -4.93 6.11
CA LEU A 149 41.76 -6.34 5.72
C LEU A 149 41.30 -6.50 4.26
N MET A 150 40.23 -5.83 3.86
CA MET A 150 39.74 -5.88 2.47
C MET A 150 40.78 -5.37 1.48
N LYS A 151 41.51 -4.31 1.83
CA LYS A 151 42.59 -3.76 1.00
C LYS A 151 43.73 -4.77 0.83
N ASN A 152 44.22 -5.34 1.92
CA ASN A 152 45.31 -6.32 1.90
C ASN A 152 44.94 -7.56 1.07
N VAL A 153 43.71 -8.08 1.23
CA VAL A 153 43.23 -9.22 0.44
C VAL A 153 43.14 -8.86 -1.05
N SER A 154 42.66 -7.65 -1.36
CA SER A 154 42.53 -7.19 -2.75
C SER A 154 43.89 -6.99 -3.44
N GLU A 155 44.91 -6.56 -2.70
CA GLU A 155 46.28 -6.40 -3.19
C GLU A 155 46.99 -7.75 -3.37
N ALA A 156 46.81 -8.70 -2.44
CA ALA A 156 47.49 -10.00 -2.48
C ALA A 156 46.87 -11.01 -3.46
N ALA A 157 45.54 -11.02 -3.62
CA ALA A 157 44.81 -11.97 -4.44
C ALA A 157 45.30 -12.09 -5.91
N PRO A 158 45.52 -10.99 -6.67
CA PRO A 158 45.96 -11.11 -8.07
C PRO A 158 47.37 -11.68 -8.21
N GLY A 159 48.27 -11.36 -7.28
CA GLY A 159 49.63 -11.91 -7.24
C GLY A 159 49.61 -13.43 -7.06
N MET A 160 48.86 -13.90 -6.06
CA MET A 160 48.71 -15.34 -5.81
C MET A 160 48.06 -16.08 -7.00
N LEU A 161 47.05 -15.49 -7.64
CA LEU A 161 46.40 -16.09 -8.81
C LEU A 161 47.38 -16.23 -9.99
N SER A 162 48.24 -15.23 -10.20
CA SER A 162 49.26 -15.28 -11.27
C SER A 162 50.31 -16.37 -11.03
N GLN A 163 50.72 -16.56 -9.76
CA GLN A 163 51.64 -17.63 -9.37
C GLN A 163 51.00 -18.99 -9.57
N ALA A 164 49.76 -19.19 -9.09
CA ALA A 164 49.02 -20.43 -9.29
C ALA A 164 48.84 -20.77 -10.78
N ARG A 165 48.56 -19.76 -11.62
CA ARG A 165 48.48 -19.93 -13.08
C ARG A 165 49.81 -20.38 -13.67
N THR A 166 50.92 -19.81 -13.20
CA THR A 166 52.27 -20.15 -13.67
C THR A 166 52.64 -21.58 -13.28
N VAL A 167 52.40 -21.97 -12.02
CA VAL A 167 52.63 -23.33 -11.52
C VAL A 167 51.77 -24.35 -12.28
N SER A 168 50.49 -24.04 -12.53
CA SER A 168 49.61 -24.91 -13.32
C SER A 168 50.12 -25.14 -14.75
N LYS A 169 50.76 -24.12 -15.36
CA LYS A 169 51.33 -24.25 -16.70
C LYS A 169 52.64 -25.04 -16.69
N SER A 170 53.54 -24.77 -15.74
CA SER A 170 54.81 -25.49 -15.64
C SER A 170 54.60 -26.96 -15.28
N LEU A 171 53.65 -27.27 -14.39
CA LEU A 171 53.30 -28.64 -14.02
C LEU A 171 52.84 -29.45 -15.24
N ARG A 172 52.00 -28.87 -16.10
CA ARG A 172 51.56 -29.53 -17.36
C ARG A 172 52.73 -29.81 -18.30
N SER A 173 53.66 -28.86 -18.42
CA SER A 173 54.86 -29.05 -19.24
C SER A 173 55.75 -30.17 -18.67
N LEU A 174 55.90 -30.24 -17.36
CA LEU A 174 56.68 -31.28 -16.68
C LEU A 174 56.04 -32.66 -16.83
N GLN A 175 54.72 -32.75 -16.77
CA GLN A 175 54.01 -34.00 -17.03
C GLN A 175 54.27 -34.51 -18.45
N GLN A 176 54.19 -33.63 -19.46
CA GLN A 176 54.48 -34.00 -20.85
C GLN A 176 55.91 -34.50 -21.06
N SER A 177 56.90 -33.86 -20.41
CA SER A 177 58.29 -34.31 -20.52
C SER A 177 58.51 -35.65 -19.80
N ALA A 178 57.88 -35.86 -18.65
CA ALA A 178 57.92 -37.13 -17.93
C ALA A 178 57.27 -38.28 -18.74
N GLU A 179 56.11 -38.04 -19.35
CA GLU A 179 55.45 -39.01 -20.24
C GLU A 179 56.29 -39.29 -21.51
N GLY A 180 56.90 -38.27 -22.11
CA GLY A 180 57.79 -38.44 -23.25
C GLY A 180 59.05 -39.26 -22.92
N LEU A 181 59.66 -39.01 -21.76
CA LEU A 181 60.80 -39.82 -21.27
C LEU A 181 60.37 -41.27 -20.99
N TYR A 182 59.21 -41.47 -20.37
CA TYR A 182 58.66 -42.79 -20.13
C TYR A 182 58.41 -43.54 -21.45
N GLN A 183 57.88 -42.87 -22.48
CA GLN A 183 57.71 -43.47 -23.81
C GLN A 183 59.05 -43.85 -24.44
N ALA A 184 60.07 -42.98 -24.37
CA ALA A 184 61.40 -43.26 -24.91
C ALA A 184 62.07 -44.47 -24.21
N LEU A 185 61.91 -44.60 -22.89
CA LEU A 185 62.45 -45.72 -22.13
C LEU A 185 61.72 -47.05 -22.40
N ASN A 186 60.45 -47.01 -22.77
CA ASN A 186 59.64 -48.20 -23.07
C ASN A 186 59.52 -48.50 -24.57
N MET A 187 60.17 -47.73 -25.44
CA MET A 187 60.30 -48.05 -26.85
C MET A 187 61.26 -49.24 -27.00
N GLU A 188 60.78 -50.33 -27.59
CA GLU A 188 61.63 -51.45 -27.96
C GLU A 188 62.60 -51.00 -29.06
N LEU A 189 63.90 -51.16 -28.83
CA LEU A 189 64.92 -50.84 -29.83
C LEU A 189 64.69 -51.72 -31.07
N SER A 190 64.57 -51.08 -32.24
CA SER A 190 64.49 -51.75 -33.54
C SER A 190 65.66 -52.74 -33.70
N ALA A 191 65.40 -53.89 -34.34
CA ALA A 191 66.39 -54.95 -34.56
C ALA A 191 67.71 -54.43 -35.18
N GLU A 192 67.62 -53.46 -36.09
CA GLU A 192 68.75 -52.80 -36.73
C GLU A 192 69.57 -51.96 -35.73
N SER A 193 68.90 -51.24 -34.82
CA SER A 193 69.57 -50.45 -33.79
C SER A 193 70.24 -51.32 -32.72
N LEU A 194 69.66 -52.49 -32.42
CA LEU A 194 70.28 -53.51 -31.55
C LEU A 194 71.52 -54.13 -32.20
N GLU A 195 71.53 -54.29 -33.52
CA GLU A 195 72.67 -54.81 -34.27
C GLU A 195 73.83 -53.82 -34.30
N VAL A 196 73.55 -52.54 -34.56
CA VAL A 196 74.55 -51.46 -34.42
C VAL A 196 75.05 -51.35 -32.98
N TYR A 197 74.18 -51.49 -31.96
CA TYR A 197 74.61 -51.49 -30.56
C TYR A 197 75.56 -52.66 -30.26
N ARG A 198 75.28 -53.85 -30.80
CA ARG A 198 76.17 -55.01 -30.68
C ARG A 198 77.49 -54.80 -31.43
N GLU A 199 77.47 -54.12 -32.57
CA GLU A 199 78.66 -53.85 -33.38
C GLU A 199 79.57 -52.79 -32.75
N VAL A 200 78.99 -51.71 -32.21
CA VAL A 200 79.74 -50.60 -31.59
C VAL A 200 80.20 -50.95 -30.17
N PHE A 201 79.34 -51.62 -29.38
CA PHE A 201 79.66 -51.99 -27.99
C PHE A 201 80.08 -53.45 -27.82
N GLY A 202 80.19 -54.23 -28.90
CA GLY A 202 80.89 -55.51 -28.96
C GLY A 202 80.28 -56.66 -28.16
N CYS A 203 78.94 -56.81 -28.13
CA CYS A 203 78.29 -57.91 -27.40
C CYS A 203 77.76 -58.99 -28.35
N SER A 204 78.60 -59.97 -28.70
CA SER A 204 78.18 -61.18 -29.42
C SER A 204 77.85 -62.32 -28.45
N VAL A 205 76.66 -62.90 -28.56
CA VAL A 205 76.26 -64.09 -27.80
C VAL A 205 75.65 -65.09 -28.78
N GLN A 206 76.27 -66.27 -28.89
CA GLN A 206 75.59 -67.46 -29.36
C GLN A 206 75.79 -68.60 -28.35
N ASP A 207 74.68 -68.89 -27.66
CA ASP A 207 74.23 -70.13 -27.03
C ASP A 207 75.05 -70.80 -25.93
N SER A 208 74.93 -70.26 -24.72
CA SER A 208 74.20 -70.92 -23.62
C SER A 208 73.97 -69.94 -22.46
N SER A 209 72.70 -69.60 -22.22
CA SER A 209 72.14 -69.03 -20.97
C SER A 209 72.89 -67.82 -20.35
N PRO A 210 72.40 -66.57 -20.49
CA PRO A 210 73.16 -65.40 -20.07
C PRO A 210 72.98 -65.16 -18.57
N ALA A 211 73.95 -65.63 -17.79
CA ALA A 211 74.43 -64.84 -16.68
C ALA A 211 75.29 -63.71 -17.27
N LEU A 212 74.94 -62.45 -16.99
CA LEU A 212 75.83 -61.33 -16.62
C LEU A 212 75.19 -59.98 -16.95
N LEU A 213 74.39 -59.48 -16.00
CA LEU A 213 74.37 -58.06 -15.64
C LEU A 213 74.26 -57.96 -14.10
N SER A 214 75.24 -58.50 -13.38
CA SER A 214 75.45 -58.09 -11.99
C SER A 214 76.20 -56.76 -12.03
N ALA A 215 75.44 -55.70 -11.85
CA ALA A 215 75.86 -54.31 -11.83
C ALA A 215 77.17 -54.07 -11.04
N ALA A 216 78.13 -53.43 -11.70
CA ALA A 216 79.22 -52.74 -11.03
C ALA A 216 78.68 -51.58 -10.18
N PRO A 217 79.19 -51.36 -8.96
CA PRO A 217 78.67 -50.39 -8.00
C PRO A 217 79.27 -49.02 -8.29
N GLY A 218 78.64 -48.21 -9.16
CA GLY A 218 79.15 -46.87 -9.48
C GLY A 218 78.09 -45.77 -9.57
N LEU A 219 76.88 -46.10 -10.01
CA LEU A 219 75.93 -45.05 -10.44
C LEU A 219 74.93 -44.59 -9.37
N ARG A 220 74.77 -45.33 -8.26
CA ARG A 220 73.77 -45.00 -7.21
C ARG A 220 74.23 -44.00 -6.16
N GLN A 221 75.52 -43.64 -6.11
CA GLN A 221 76.06 -42.76 -5.07
C GLN A 221 76.01 -41.26 -5.43
N THR A 222 76.04 -40.90 -6.71
CA THR A 222 76.10 -39.50 -7.13
C THR A 222 74.80 -38.73 -6.87
N VAL A 223 73.65 -39.37 -7.12
CA VAL A 223 72.32 -38.73 -6.91
C VAL A 223 72.05 -38.48 -5.42
N ARG A 224 72.44 -39.39 -4.53
CA ARG A 224 72.24 -39.20 -3.08
C ARG A 224 73.07 -38.03 -2.53
N ARG A 225 74.23 -37.74 -3.11
CA ARG A 225 75.06 -36.62 -2.68
C ARG A 225 74.46 -35.27 -3.07
N ALA A 226 73.87 -35.17 -4.26
CA ALA A 226 73.22 -33.94 -4.73
C ALA A 226 71.95 -33.59 -3.93
N VAL A 227 71.21 -34.58 -3.44
CA VAL A 227 70.02 -34.36 -2.59
C VAL A 227 70.43 -33.89 -1.18
N VAL A 228 71.48 -34.47 -0.60
CA VAL A 228 71.96 -34.11 0.75
C VAL A 228 72.62 -32.72 0.79
N GLU A 229 73.32 -32.30 -0.27
CA GLU A 229 73.92 -30.95 -0.34
C GLU A 229 72.87 -29.84 -0.52
N ALA A 230 71.70 -30.15 -1.10
CA ALA A 230 70.59 -29.20 -1.20
C ALA A 230 69.86 -29.01 0.15
N GLU A 231 69.68 -30.08 0.92
CA GLU A 231 69.07 -30.01 2.27
C GLU A 231 69.92 -29.17 3.24
N TYR A 232 71.24 -29.16 3.10
CA TYR A 232 72.13 -28.35 3.96
C TYR A 232 72.14 -26.85 3.62
N SER A 233 71.62 -26.45 2.45
CA SER A 233 71.60 -25.05 2.00
C SER A 233 70.36 -24.29 2.43
N ASP A 234 69.25 -24.96 2.76
CA ASP A 234 67.99 -24.30 3.14
C ASP A 234 67.97 -23.84 4.62
N ASP A 235 68.86 -24.38 5.46
CA ASP A 235 68.91 -24.07 6.91
C ASP A 235 69.85 -22.91 7.28
N TYR A 236 70.51 -22.26 6.31
CA TYR A 236 71.41 -21.14 6.61
C TYR A 236 70.68 -19.79 6.67
N ILE A 237 70.36 -19.34 7.88
CA ILE A 237 69.88 -17.97 8.15
C ILE A 237 71.07 -17.10 8.57
N PRO A 238 71.49 -16.09 7.78
CA PRO A 238 72.55 -15.17 8.19
C PRO A 238 72.10 -14.34 9.42
N PRO A 239 72.94 -14.17 10.45
CA PRO A 239 72.58 -13.38 11.62
C PRO A 239 72.35 -11.91 11.23
N ARG A 240 71.18 -11.37 11.59
CA ARG A 240 70.83 -9.96 11.41
C ARG A 240 71.83 -9.08 12.16
N LYS A 241 72.50 -8.20 11.42
CA LYS A 241 73.39 -7.16 11.95
C LYS A 241 72.55 -6.25 12.87
N ARG A 242 72.85 -6.24 14.18
CA ARG A 242 72.25 -5.31 15.14
C ARG A 242 72.67 -3.89 14.75
N THR A 243 71.73 -3.08 14.27
CA THR A 243 71.90 -1.62 14.20
C THR A 243 71.78 -1.09 15.63
N ALA A 244 72.87 -0.49 16.10
CA ALA A 244 72.95 0.22 17.36
C ALA A 244 71.95 1.38 17.40
N MET A 245 71.24 1.50 18.51
CA MET A 245 70.50 2.71 18.91
C MET A 245 71.50 3.85 19.19
N PRO A 246 71.16 5.10 18.86
CA PRO A 246 71.63 6.24 19.63
C PRO A 246 70.51 6.78 20.53
N SER A 247 70.80 6.72 21.82
CA SER A 247 70.54 7.69 22.89
C SER A 247 69.49 8.80 22.74
N GLU A 248 68.68 8.89 23.78
CA GLU A 248 68.05 10.08 24.39
C GLU A 248 68.78 11.42 24.15
N THR A 249 68.01 12.47 23.86
CA THR A 249 67.99 13.80 24.53
C THR A 249 67.00 14.69 23.75
N ASP A 250 65.85 15.06 24.31
CA ASP A 250 65.62 16.21 25.21
C ASP A 250 65.44 17.53 24.43
N GLN A 251 64.17 17.86 24.11
CA GLN A 251 63.50 19.19 24.04
C GLN A 251 62.17 19.12 23.29
#